data_AF-A0A8S3F8D3-F1
#
_entry.id   AF-A0A8S3F8D3-F1
#
_cell.length_a   1.000
_cell.length_b   1.000
_cell.length_c   1.000
_cell.angle_alpha   90.00
_cell.angle_beta   90.00
_cell.angle_gamma   90.00
#
_symmetry.space_group_name_H-M   'P 1'
#
loop_
_entity.id
_entity.type
_entity.pdbx_description
1 polymer ?
#
loop_
_entity_poly.entity_id
_entity_poly.type
_entity_poly.pdbx_seq_one_letter_code
_entity_poly.pdbx_strand_id
1 'polypeptide(L)'
;MPIVAIPDQPQNDPVEQAPPVQILPAPAQLTPSQPFIEPSLFRLRLAGLCLFTCLSLAFLSVLGLTVPATIGRFLLGLITGSARLHELYTILTGLYILWLITRIIFFIRSLLPFDVSNILTRLKSYSILCMRVLLCTFCVIGYVPFMIGLASELVLIIPLSTSIEQTAVLTPLRVWIIGLLNTKITI
;
A
#
# COMPACT_ATOMS: atom_id res chain seq x y z
N MET A 1 -51.75 -83.70 24.08
CA MET A 1 -51.06 -83.78 25.39
C MET A 1 -49.56 -83.81 25.10
N PRO A 2 -48.76 -83.08 25.87
CA PRO A 2 -47.83 -82.10 25.32
C PRO A 2 -46.39 -82.63 25.16
N ILE A 3 -45.75 -82.13 24.12
CA ILE A 3 -44.30 -82.16 23.90
C ILE A 3 -43.65 -81.43 25.08
N VAL A 4 -42.91 -82.18 25.91
CA VAL A 4 -42.15 -81.65 27.04
C VAL A 4 -40.85 -81.05 26.49
N ALA A 5 -40.75 -79.72 26.58
CA ALA A 5 -39.66 -78.92 26.07
C ALA A 5 -38.35 -79.18 26.82
N ILE A 6 -37.27 -79.27 26.05
CA ILE A 6 -35.88 -79.32 26.49
C ILE A 6 -35.55 -77.97 27.15
N PRO A 7 -34.92 -77.92 28.35
CA PRO A 7 -34.46 -76.66 28.93
C PRO A 7 -33.29 -76.11 28.09
N ASP A 8 -33.48 -74.89 27.60
CA ASP A 8 -32.51 -74.12 26.81
C ASP A 8 -31.16 -73.95 27.51
N GLN A 9 -30.10 -74.10 26.73
CA GLN A 9 -28.72 -73.75 27.09
C GLN A 9 -28.63 -72.27 27.46
N PRO A 10 -27.82 -71.87 28.46
CA PRO A 10 -27.62 -70.46 28.76
C PRO A 10 -26.98 -69.76 27.56
N GLN A 11 -27.72 -68.81 27.02
CA GLN A 11 -27.34 -67.91 25.94
C GLN A 11 -26.18 -67.03 26.39
N ASN A 12 -25.03 -67.15 25.72
CA ASN A 12 -23.89 -66.25 25.90
C ASN A 12 -24.20 -64.92 25.20
N ASP A 13 -24.70 -63.95 25.96
CA ASP A 13 -24.78 -62.56 25.49
C ASP A 13 -23.37 -61.93 25.42
N PRO A 14 -23.10 -61.08 24.41
CA PRO A 14 -21.82 -60.42 24.26
C PRO A 14 -21.60 -59.43 25.41
N VAL A 15 -20.40 -59.46 26.01
CA VAL A 15 -19.96 -58.57 27.07
C VAL A 15 -20.01 -57.11 26.57
N GLU A 16 -21.03 -56.39 26.99
CA GLU A 16 -21.17 -54.94 26.84
C GLU A 16 -20.06 -54.24 27.64
N GLN A 17 -19.12 -53.62 26.94
CA GLN A 17 -18.02 -52.85 27.53
C GLN A 17 -18.57 -51.58 28.20
N ALA A 18 -18.52 -51.54 29.53
CA ALA A 18 -18.80 -50.34 30.31
C ALA A 18 -17.82 -49.19 29.97
N PRO A 19 -18.26 -47.91 29.99
CA PRO A 19 -17.45 -46.75 29.61
C PRO A 19 -16.23 -46.54 30.53
N PRO A 20 -15.13 -45.97 30.00
CA PRO A 20 -13.90 -45.81 30.76
C PRO A 20 -14.07 -44.80 31.90
N VAL A 21 -13.70 -45.24 33.11
CA VAL A 21 -13.59 -44.42 34.31
C VAL A 21 -12.69 -43.22 34.05
N GLN A 22 -13.28 -42.02 34.09
CA GLN A 22 -12.56 -40.76 33.97
C GLN A 22 -11.83 -40.50 35.29
N ILE A 23 -10.52 -40.67 35.29
CA ILE A 23 -9.65 -40.35 36.42
C ILE A 23 -9.49 -38.83 36.47
N LEU A 24 -9.95 -38.20 37.56
CA LEU A 24 -9.74 -36.79 37.85
C LEU A 24 -8.28 -36.59 38.30
N PRO A 25 -7.46 -35.75 37.65
CA PRO A 25 -6.21 -35.30 38.24
C PRO A 25 -6.42 -34.02 39.03
N ALA A 26 -5.99 -34.06 40.29
CA ALA A 26 -5.90 -32.95 41.23
C ALA A 26 -4.79 -31.93 40.82
N PRO A 27 -4.62 -30.81 41.55
CA PRO A 27 -4.56 -29.44 41.03
C PRO A 27 -3.25 -29.06 40.33
N ALA A 28 -3.37 -28.20 39.31
CA ALA A 28 -2.37 -27.24 38.82
C ALA A 28 -0.90 -27.49 39.20
N GLN A 29 -0.26 -28.51 38.60
CA GLN A 29 1.19 -28.57 38.57
C GLN A 29 1.67 -27.80 37.35
N LEU A 30 2.36 -26.68 37.61
CA LEU A 30 3.14 -25.92 36.64
C LEU A 30 3.91 -26.91 35.77
N THR A 31 3.52 -27.03 34.50
CA THR A 31 4.21 -27.92 33.57
C THR A 31 5.69 -27.52 33.55
N PRO A 32 6.61 -28.48 33.75
CA PRO A 32 8.04 -28.19 33.72
C PRO A 32 8.38 -27.59 32.36
N SER A 33 9.16 -26.52 32.36
CA SER A 33 9.73 -25.87 31.18
C SER A 33 10.17 -26.93 30.18
N GLN A 34 9.44 -27.03 29.06
CA GLN A 34 9.82 -27.89 27.94
C GLN A 34 11.31 -27.62 27.64
N PRO A 35 12.20 -28.63 27.70
CA PRO A 35 13.58 -28.42 27.37
C PRO A 35 13.63 -28.08 25.87
N PHE A 36 13.98 -26.82 25.58
CA PHE A 36 14.19 -26.31 24.22
C PHE A 36 15.43 -27.02 23.66
N ILE A 37 15.22 -28.16 22.99
CA ILE A 37 16.26 -28.89 22.28
C ILE A 37 16.63 -28.03 21.06
N GLU A 38 17.71 -27.26 21.15
CA GLU A 38 18.19 -26.45 20.03
C GLU A 38 18.63 -27.39 18.90
N PRO A 39 17.96 -27.42 17.73
CA PRO A 39 18.53 -28.11 16.58
C PRO A 39 19.80 -27.33 16.17
N SER A 40 20.93 -28.02 16.01
CA SER A 40 22.25 -27.39 15.79
C SER A 40 22.32 -26.47 14.56
N LEU A 41 21.36 -26.59 13.64
CA LEU A 41 21.22 -25.75 12.45
C LEU A 41 20.24 -24.58 12.62
N PHE A 42 19.67 -24.37 13.81
CA PHE A 42 18.70 -23.30 14.08
C PHE A 42 19.29 -21.92 13.83
N ARG A 43 20.48 -21.65 14.38
CA ARG A 43 21.19 -20.38 14.20
C ARG A 43 21.56 -20.13 12.74
N LEU A 44 21.96 -21.17 12.01
CA LEU A 44 22.31 -21.07 10.59
C LEU A 44 21.08 -20.76 9.73
N ARG A 45 19.93 -21.40 9.99
CA ARG A 45 18.68 -21.13 9.27
C ARG A 45 18.16 -19.72 9.54
N LEU A 46 18.20 -19.27 10.80
CA LEU A 46 17.81 -17.91 11.17
C LEU A 46 18.75 -16.86 10.56
N ALA A 47 20.06 -17.09 10.60
CA ALA A 47 21.05 -16.23 9.95
C ALA A 47 20.84 -16.19 8.43
N GLY A 48 20.57 -17.34 7.80
CA GLY A 48 20.24 -17.43 6.38
C GLY A 48 18.96 -16.67 6.02
N LEU A 49 17.88 -16.81 6.80
CA LEU A 49 16.64 -16.06 6.59
C LEU A 49 16.84 -14.56 6.75
N CYS A 50 17.59 -14.15 7.78
CA CYS A 50 17.88 -12.76 8.06
C CYS A 50 18.74 -12.13 6.94
N LEU A 51 19.78 -12.85 6.49
CA LEU A 51 20.62 -12.44 5.37
C LEU A 51 19.79 -12.33 4.08
N PHE A 52 18.94 -13.31 3.80
CA PHE A 52 18.09 -13.30 2.62
C PHE A 52 17.07 -12.14 2.65
N THR A 53 16.48 -11.88 3.80
CA THR A 53 15.57 -10.74 4.01
C THR A 53 16.32 -9.43 3.83
N CYS A 54 17.50 -9.28 4.42
CA CYS A 54 18.35 -8.11 4.27
C CYS A 54 18.76 -7.88 2.80
N LEU A 55 19.17 -8.94 2.09
CA LEU A 55 19.52 -8.88 0.67
C LEU A 55 18.31 -8.49 -0.19
N SER A 56 17.14 -9.08 0.04
CA SER A 56 15.93 -8.75 -0.73
C SER A 56 15.46 -7.31 -0.47
N LEU A 57 15.55 -6.82 0.77
CA LEU A 57 15.30 -5.40 1.11
C LEU A 57 16.31 -4.47 0.45
N ALA A 58 17.59 -4.80 0.47
CA ALA A 58 18.64 -4.02 -0.18
C ALA A 58 18.43 -3.98 -1.70
N PHE A 59 18.14 -5.13 -2.33
CA PHE A 59 17.79 -5.20 -3.75
C PHE A 59 16.57 -4.36 -4.07
N LEU A 60 15.50 -4.46 -3.27
CA LEU A 60 14.29 -3.68 -3.49
C LEU A 60 14.54 -2.18 -3.34
N SER A 61 15.37 -1.77 -2.37
CA SER A 61 15.78 -0.38 -2.18
C SER A 61 16.62 0.15 -3.34
N VAL A 62 17.62 -0.62 -3.77
CA VAL A 62 18.48 -0.28 -4.91
C VAL A 62 17.65 -0.21 -6.18
N LEU A 63 16.79 -1.17 -6.47
CA LEU A 63 15.91 -1.12 -7.64
C LEU A 63 14.91 0.04 -7.55
N GLY A 64 14.31 0.27 -6.37
CA GLY A 64 13.37 1.35 -6.12
C GLY A 64 13.95 2.75 -6.29
N LEU A 65 15.27 2.92 -6.16
CA LEU A 65 15.96 4.21 -6.39
C LEU A 65 16.66 4.27 -7.76
N THR A 66 17.27 3.16 -8.18
CA THR A 66 18.05 3.08 -9.42
C THR A 66 17.16 3.08 -10.66
N VAL A 67 16.00 2.41 -10.61
CA VAL A 67 15.06 2.39 -11.74
C VAL A 67 14.50 3.80 -12.02
N PRO A 68 13.97 4.55 -11.03
CA PRO A 68 13.65 5.96 -11.18
C PRO A 68 14.80 6.81 -11.71
N ALA A 69 15.99 6.70 -11.12
CA ALA A 69 17.12 7.55 -11.49
C ALA A 69 17.58 7.30 -12.94
N THR A 70 17.60 6.05 -13.38
CA THR A 70 17.99 5.69 -14.75
C THR A 70 16.93 6.09 -15.78
N ILE A 71 15.64 5.87 -15.49
CA ILE A 71 14.53 6.32 -16.34
C ILE A 71 14.51 7.85 -16.45
N GLY A 72 14.69 8.55 -15.32
CA GLY A 72 14.78 10.00 -15.29
C GLY A 72 15.95 10.52 -16.11
N ARG A 73 17.14 9.91 -16.01
CA ARG A 73 18.31 10.27 -16.83
C ARG A 73 18.10 10.01 -18.31
N PHE A 74 17.50 8.88 -18.68
CA PHE A 74 17.21 8.56 -20.08
C PHE A 74 16.24 9.57 -20.70
N LEU A 75 15.17 9.91 -19.98
CA LEU A 75 14.13 10.81 -20.49
C LEU A 75 14.63 12.27 -20.59
N LEU A 76 15.34 12.76 -19.58
CA LEU A 76 15.97 14.09 -19.63
C LEU A 76 17.06 14.15 -20.70
N GLY A 77 17.82 13.08 -20.89
CA GLY A 77 18.80 12.97 -21.97
C GLY A 77 18.17 13.08 -23.36
N LEU A 78 17.00 12.45 -23.54
CA LEU A 78 16.24 12.48 -24.80
C LEU A 78 15.62 13.85 -25.09
N ILE A 79 15.16 14.56 -24.05
CA ILE A 79 14.39 15.80 -24.19
C ILE A 79 15.29 17.04 -24.21
N THR A 80 16.32 17.10 -23.38
CA THR A 80 17.04 18.37 -23.10
C THR A 80 18.45 18.42 -23.70
N GLY A 81 18.99 17.33 -24.26
CA GLY A 81 20.24 17.37 -25.02
C GLY A 81 21.40 18.02 -24.25
N SER A 82 21.82 17.42 -23.13
CA SER A 82 23.03 17.83 -22.37
C SER A 82 22.99 19.22 -21.70
N ALA A 83 21.82 19.73 -21.32
CA ALA A 83 21.79 20.83 -20.35
C ALA A 83 22.06 20.31 -18.94
N ARG A 84 22.82 21.08 -18.15
CA ARG A 84 23.25 20.79 -16.78
C ARG A 84 22.06 20.88 -15.81
N LEU A 85 21.14 19.92 -15.89
CA LEU A 85 19.96 19.85 -15.03
C LEU A 85 20.35 19.39 -13.63
N HIS A 86 19.78 20.04 -12.62
CA HIS A 86 20.02 19.73 -11.21
C HIS A 86 19.56 18.30 -10.90
N GLU A 87 20.41 17.48 -10.26
CA GLU A 87 20.16 16.04 -10.04
C GLU A 87 18.85 15.76 -9.28
N LEU A 88 18.34 16.73 -8.53
CA LEU A 88 17.03 16.67 -7.87
C LEU A 88 15.87 16.54 -8.87
N TYR A 89 15.89 17.28 -9.99
CA TYR A 89 14.85 17.19 -11.01
C TYR A 89 14.82 15.79 -11.62
N THR A 90 15.98 15.18 -11.85
CA THR A 90 16.09 13.82 -12.37
C THR A 90 15.46 12.80 -11.42
N ILE A 91 15.71 12.92 -10.12
CA ILE A 91 15.15 12.03 -9.08
C ILE A 91 13.62 12.18 -9.02
N LEU A 92 13.11 13.43 -8.99
CA LEU A 92 11.67 13.67 -8.97
C LEU A 92 10.98 13.12 -10.23
N THR A 93 11.52 13.43 -11.40
CA THR A 93 10.94 13.00 -12.68
C THR A 93 10.91 11.47 -12.78
N GLY A 94 12.00 10.81 -12.38
CA GLY A 94 12.08 9.35 -12.30
C GLY A 94 11.07 8.73 -11.34
N LEU A 95 10.90 9.33 -10.14
CA LEU A 95 10.00 8.83 -9.12
C LEU A 95 8.53 8.98 -9.54
N TYR A 96 8.17 10.11 -10.16
CA TYR A 96 6.82 10.32 -10.73
C TYR A 96 6.49 9.29 -11.81
N ILE A 97 7.46 8.97 -12.68
CA ILE A 97 7.26 7.97 -13.73
C ILE A 97 7.10 6.58 -13.14
N LEU A 98 7.92 6.21 -12.15
CA LEU A 98 7.76 4.91 -11.48
C LEU A 98 6.39 4.80 -10.81
N TRP A 99 5.95 5.85 -10.12
CA TRP A 99 4.62 5.90 -9.52
C TRP A 99 3.51 5.74 -10.58
N LEU A 100 3.63 6.43 -11.73
CA LEU A 100 2.70 6.30 -12.84
C LEU A 100 2.69 4.86 -13.39
N ILE A 101 3.85 4.23 -13.55
CA ILE A 101 3.98 2.85 -14.01
C ILE A 101 3.31 1.89 -13.03
N THR A 102 3.53 2.02 -11.72
CA THR A 102 2.86 1.18 -10.72
C THR A 102 1.34 1.34 -10.79
N ARG A 103 0.86 2.57 -10.98
CA ARG A 103 -0.57 2.86 -11.14
C ARG A 103 -1.14 2.25 -12.43
N ILE A 104 -0.39 2.31 -13.53
CA ILE A 104 -0.74 1.69 -14.81
C ILE A 104 -0.76 0.16 -14.68
N ILE A 105 0.21 -0.44 -13.99
CA ILE A 105 0.25 -1.89 -13.75
C ILE A 105 -0.93 -2.34 -12.90
N PHE A 106 -1.27 -1.61 -11.83
CA PHE A 106 -2.46 -1.90 -11.03
C PHE A 106 -3.74 -1.82 -11.86
N PHE A 107 -3.84 -0.80 -12.73
CA PHE A 107 -4.93 -0.66 -13.67
C PHE A 107 -4.98 -1.84 -14.66
N ILE A 108 -3.87 -2.19 -15.32
CA ILE A 108 -3.79 -3.33 -16.24
C ILE A 108 -4.13 -4.65 -15.54
N ARG A 109 -3.69 -4.86 -14.29
CA ARG A 109 -4.06 -6.04 -13.50
C ARG A 109 -5.54 -6.08 -13.17
N SER A 110 -6.18 -4.92 -12.97
CA SER A 110 -7.63 -4.84 -12.84
C SER A 110 -8.38 -5.08 -14.16
N LEU A 111 -7.69 -4.94 -15.30
CA LEU A 111 -8.23 -5.23 -16.64
C LEU A 111 -8.08 -6.71 -17.04
N LEU A 112 -7.08 -7.43 -16.51
CA LEU A 112 -6.77 -8.81 -16.87
C LEU A 112 -7.90 -9.85 -16.68
N PRO A 113 -8.82 -9.74 -15.70
CA PRO A 113 -9.93 -10.69 -15.56
C PRO A 113 -11.16 -10.37 -16.43
N PHE A 114 -11.13 -9.32 -17.25
CA PHE A 114 -12.27 -8.89 -18.07
C PHE A 114 -12.07 -9.23 -19.55
N ASP A 115 -13.10 -9.83 -20.15
CA ASP A 115 -13.21 -10.13 -21.59
C ASP A 115 -12.89 -8.91 -22.48
N VAL A 116 -11.96 -9.06 -23.44
CA VAL A 116 -11.43 -7.99 -24.33
C VAL A 116 -12.51 -7.24 -25.09
N SER A 117 -13.64 -7.87 -25.38
CA SER A 117 -14.78 -7.27 -26.09
C SER A 117 -15.58 -6.33 -25.17
N ASN A 118 -15.63 -6.65 -23.88
CA ASN A 118 -16.24 -5.85 -22.83
C ASN A 118 -15.28 -4.83 -22.19
N ILE A 119 -13.96 -4.96 -22.41
CA ILE A 119 -12.95 -4.01 -21.91
C ILE A 119 -13.14 -2.64 -22.56
N LEU A 120 -13.39 -2.56 -23.86
CA LEU A 120 -13.42 -1.26 -24.56
C LEU A 120 -14.58 -0.37 -24.07
N THR A 121 -15.74 -0.99 -23.81
CA THR A 121 -16.93 -0.30 -23.30
C THR A 121 -16.75 0.12 -21.84
N ARG A 122 -16.18 -0.75 -20.99
CA ARG A 122 -15.86 -0.42 -19.59
C ARG A 122 -14.75 0.62 -19.48
N LEU A 123 -13.73 0.58 -20.33
CA LEU A 123 -12.63 1.54 -20.36
C LEU A 123 -13.12 2.95 -20.67
N LYS A 124 -14.09 3.09 -21.60
CA LYS A 124 -14.71 4.40 -21.90
C LYS A 124 -15.46 4.95 -20.69
N SER A 125 -16.19 4.11 -19.96
CA SER A 125 -16.90 4.50 -18.74
C SER A 125 -15.97 4.77 -17.55
N TYR A 126 -14.88 4.02 -17.37
CA TYR A 126 -13.90 4.30 -16.33
C TYR A 126 -13.05 5.54 -16.66
N SER A 127 -12.76 5.78 -17.94
CA SER A 127 -12.04 6.98 -18.39
C SER A 127 -12.82 8.26 -18.07
N ILE A 128 -14.15 8.26 -18.27
CA ILE A 128 -14.97 9.44 -17.90
C ILE A 128 -14.98 9.67 -16.38
N LEU A 129 -15.01 8.59 -15.58
CA LEU A 129 -14.94 8.70 -14.12
C LEU A 129 -13.56 9.22 -13.69
N CYS A 130 -12.49 8.67 -14.27
CA CYS A 130 -11.12 9.09 -14.02
C CYS A 130 -10.91 10.56 -14.39
N MET A 131 -11.42 11.00 -15.54
CA MET A 131 -11.36 12.40 -15.97
C MET A 131 -12.12 13.31 -14.99
N ARG A 132 -13.32 12.93 -14.55
CA ARG A 132 -14.10 13.72 -13.58
C ARG A 132 -13.41 13.83 -12.23
N VAL A 133 -12.84 12.73 -11.72
CA VAL A 133 -12.11 12.72 -10.45
C VAL A 133 -10.82 13.54 -10.56
N LEU A 134 -10.07 13.40 -11.66
CA LEU A 134 -8.87 14.18 -11.91
C LEU A 134 -9.19 15.68 -12.03
N LEU A 135 -10.23 16.03 -12.77
CA LEU A 135 -10.68 17.42 -12.93
C LEU A 135 -11.13 18.00 -11.59
N CYS A 136 -11.92 17.25 -10.81
CA CYS A 136 -12.37 17.68 -9.49
C CYS A 136 -11.17 17.87 -8.54
N THR A 137 -10.23 16.91 -8.53
CA THR A 137 -9.01 16.98 -7.71
C THR A 137 -8.15 18.18 -8.10
N PHE A 138 -7.92 18.40 -9.40
CA PHE A 138 -7.16 19.54 -9.91
C PHE A 138 -7.85 20.88 -9.59
N CYS A 139 -9.17 20.95 -9.69
CA CYS A 139 -9.93 22.13 -9.34
C CYS A 139 -9.85 22.42 -7.83
N VAL A 140 -9.95 21.39 -6.99
CA VAL A 140 -9.90 21.55 -5.52
C VAL A 140 -8.49 21.88 -5.02
N ILE A 141 -7.43 21.31 -5.58
CA ILE A 141 -6.03 21.55 -5.12
C ILE A 141 -5.36 22.72 -5.86
N GLY A 142 -5.73 22.96 -7.11
CA GLY A 142 -5.15 24.02 -7.93
C GLY A 142 -5.97 25.30 -7.83
N TYR A 143 -7.22 25.25 -8.27
CA TYR A 143 -8.04 26.44 -8.46
C TYR A 143 -8.48 27.09 -7.14
N VAL A 144 -8.96 26.29 -6.17
CA VAL A 144 -9.44 26.82 -4.88
C VAL A 144 -8.32 27.53 -4.09
N PRO A 145 -7.14 26.92 -3.86
CA PRO A 145 -6.07 27.59 -3.12
C PRO A 145 -5.52 28.78 -3.90
N PHE A 146 -5.46 28.71 -5.24
CA PHE A 146 -4.99 29.83 -6.05
C PHE A 146 -5.88 31.07 -5.92
N MET A 147 -7.20 30.91 -5.92
CA MET A 147 -8.14 32.03 -5.71
C MET A 147 -8.04 32.61 -4.29
N ILE A 148 -7.91 31.77 -3.27
CA ILE A 148 -7.72 32.19 -1.87
C ILE A 148 -6.38 32.93 -1.72
N GLY A 149 -5.31 32.42 -2.34
CA GLY A 149 -3.98 33.01 -2.35
C GLY A 149 -3.98 34.40 -2.99
N LEU A 150 -4.58 34.54 -4.17
CA LEU A 150 -4.74 35.82 -4.86
C LEU A 150 -5.55 36.82 -4.02
N ALA A 151 -6.68 36.40 -3.44
CA ALA A 151 -7.48 37.27 -2.58
C ALA A 151 -6.68 37.76 -1.36
N SER A 152 -5.89 36.88 -0.73
CA SER A 152 -5.04 37.23 0.41
C SER A 152 -3.90 38.18 0.03
N GLU A 153 -3.31 38.03 -1.16
CA GLU A 153 -2.29 38.96 -1.63
C GLU A 153 -2.87 40.34 -1.93
N LEU A 154 -4.05 40.39 -2.56
CA LEU A 154 -4.72 41.64 -2.88
C LEU A 154 -5.18 42.40 -1.62
N VAL A 155 -5.71 41.69 -0.61
CA VAL A 155 -6.29 42.29 0.60
C VAL A 155 -5.26 42.59 1.67
N LEU A 156 -4.25 41.74 1.86
CA LEU A 156 -3.29 41.90 2.96
C LEU A 156 -1.98 42.54 2.49
N ILE A 157 -1.45 42.12 1.35
CA ILE A 157 -0.08 42.47 0.94
C ILE A 157 -0.04 43.84 0.25
N ILE A 158 -0.97 44.12 -0.67
CA ILE A 158 -1.02 45.42 -1.38
C ILE A 158 -1.19 46.62 -0.44
N PRO A 159 -2.10 46.62 0.54
CA PRO A 159 -2.21 47.77 1.45
C PRO A 159 -1.04 47.90 2.44
N LEU A 160 -0.43 46.78 2.88
CA LEU A 160 0.77 46.81 3.71
C LEU A 160 2.01 47.29 2.95
N SER A 161 2.08 47.06 1.64
CA SER A 161 3.24 47.38 0.80
C SER A 161 3.18 48.77 0.18
N THR A 162 2.50 49.73 0.79
CA THR A 162 2.49 51.14 0.36
C THR A 162 3.83 51.83 0.64
N SER A 163 4.90 51.31 0.04
CA SER A 163 6.14 52.05 -0.20
C SER A 163 6.24 52.22 -1.72
N ILE A 164 5.89 53.41 -2.15
CA ILE A 164 5.97 53.97 -3.50
C ILE A 164 7.30 53.53 -4.15
N GLU A 165 7.28 53.02 -5.40
CA GLU A 165 8.41 52.71 -6.32
C GLU A 165 8.68 51.23 -6.70
N GLN A 166 8.09 50.20 -6.09
CA GLN A 166 8.27 48.80 -6.56
C GLN A 166 6.97 48.12 -7.02
N THR A 167 6.91 47.74 -8.30
CA THR A 167 5.85 46.88 -8.86
C THR A 167 5.90 45.52 -8.18
N ALA A 168 4.83 45.15 -7.47
CA ALA A 168 4.69 43.83 -6.86
C ALA A 168 4.76 42.76 -7.97
N VAL A 169 5.84 41.99 -8.02
CA VAL A 169 5.98 40.86 -8.95
C VAL A 169 5.13 39.71 -8.41
N LEU A 170 3.88 39.64 -8.86
CA LEU A 170 2.98 38.52 -8.57
C LEU A 170 3.57 37.26 -9.18
N THR A 171 4.24 36.45 -8.36
CA THR A 171 4.72 35.14 -8.80
C THR A 171 3.61 34.11 -8.60
N PRO A 172 3.09 33.47 -9.66
CA PRO A 172 1.96 32.53 -9.56
C PRO A 172 2.20 31.36 -8.58
N LEU A 173 3.46 30.95 -8.42
CA LEU A 173 3.86 29.93 -7.46
C LEU A 173 3.74 30.42 -6.00
N ARG A 174 4.15 31.66 -5.73
CA ARG A 174 4.12 32.25 -4.38
C ARG A 174 2.68 32.39 -3.89
N VAL A 175 1.79 32.88 -4.75
CA VAL A 175 0.36 33.04 -4.42
C VAL A 175 -0.31 31.70 -4.18
N TRP A 176 0.05 30.67 -4.94
CA TRP A 176 -0.48 29.33 -4.74
C TRP A 176 -0.07 28.73 -3.39
N ILE A 177 1.19 28.91 -2.97
CA ILE A 177 1.68 28.44 -1.67
C ILE A 177 0.97 29.16 -0.51
N ILE A 178 0.82 30.50 -0.60
CA ILE A 178 0.08 31.29 0.40
C ILE A 178 -1.38 30.82 0.47
N GLY A 179 -1.98 30.54 -0.68
CA GLY A 179 -3.32 29.99 -0.80
C GLY A 179 -3.50 28.62 -0.15
N LEU A 180 -2.57 27.69 -0.37
CA LEU A 180 -2.55 26.37 0.27
C LEU A 180 -2.42 26.49 1.79
N LEU A 181 -1.54 27.39 2.26
CA LEU A 181 -1.33 27.63 3.69
C LEU A 181 -2.62 28.13 4.36
N ASN A 182 -3.29 29.11 3.75
CA ASN A 182 -4.54 29.66 4.26
C ASN A 182 -5.70 28.66 4.20
N THR A 183 -5.79 27.87 3.13
CA THR A 183 -6.84 26.83 2.99
C THR A 183 -6.74 25.78 4.11
N LYS A 184 -5.52 25.42 4.51
CA LYS A 184 -5.24 24.48 5.60
C LYS A 184 -5.46 25.06 7.02
N ILE A 185 -5.62 26.38 7.14
CA ILE A 185 -5.97 27.04 8.41
C ILE A 185 -7.50 27.16 8.54
N THR A 186 -8.21 27.27 7.41
CA THR A 186 -9.67 27.43 7.36
C THR A 186 -10.44 26.10 7.40
N ILE A 187 -9.80 24.99 7.00
CA ILE A 187 -10.32 23.61 7.06
C ILE A 187 -9.76 22.89 8.28
#